data_AF-A0A6G4WCU6-F1
#
_entry.id   AF-A0A6G4WCU6-F1
#
_cell.length_a   1.000
_cell.length_b   1.000
_cell.length_c   1.000
_cell.angle_alpha   90.00
_cell.angle_beta   90.00
_cell.angle_gamma   90.00
#
_symmetry.space_group_name_H-M   'P 1'
#
loop_
_entity.id
_entity.type
_entity.pdbx_description
1 polymer ?
#
loop_
_entity_poly.entity_id
_entity_poly.type
_entity_poly.pdbx_seq_one_letter_code
_entity_poly.pdbx_strand_id
1 'polypeptide(L)'
;MSVANAKQYVEDGQIKVLAVINERTDPFAPDFPTAKSQGVDISFPLVFTVYGPPAMDEAVVSAFEKVLAAMKADPEFSAALEKGAQVPAVRGPAETAGFLAKELEFVKSLMGGE
;
A
#
# COMPACT_ATOMS: atom_id res chain seq x y z
N MET A 1 -5.49 -8.60 -4.99
CA MET A 1 -4.54 -9.72 -5.09
C MET A 1 -3.14 -9.12 -4.91
N SER A 2 -2.30 -9.67 -4.03
CA SER A 2 -0.92 -9.19 -3.92
C SER A 2 -0.16 -9.50 -5.21
N VAL A 3 0.85 -8.69 -5.55
CA VAL A 3 1.74 -8.94 -6.69
C VAL A 3 2.41 -10.32 -6.57
N ALA A 4 2.75 -10.72 -5.35
CA ALA A 4 3.30 -12.03 -5.02
C ALA A 4 2.37 -13.19 -5.44
N ASN A 5 1.08 -13.09 -5.12
CA ASN A 5 0.12 -14.13 -5.49
C ASN A 5 -0.01 -14.19 -7.01
N ALA A 6 -0.11 -13.04 -7.69
CA ALA A 6 -0.22 -13.00 -9.15
C ALA A 6 0.99 -13.65 -9.84
N LYS A 7 2.20 -13.47 -9.29
CA LYS A 7 3.43 -14.07 -9.83
C LYS A 7 3.35 -15.60 -9.93
N GLN A 8 2.82 -16.27 -8.91
CA GLN A 8 2.65 -17.73 -8.92
C GLN A 8 1.76 -18.20 -10.08
N TYR A 9 0.61 -17.54 -10.29
CA TYR A 9 -0.29 -17.86 -11.40
C TYR A 9 0.29 -17.53 -12.78
N VAL A 10 1.21 -16.55 -12.88
CA VAL A 10 1.94 -16.26 -14.13
C VAL A 10 2.97 -17.36 -14.42
N GLU A 11 3.71 -17.80 -13.40
CA GLU A 11 4.70 -18.89 -13.51
C GLU A 11 4.03 -20.21 -13.92
N ASP A 12 2.82 -20.47 -13.41
CA ASP A 12 2.00 -21.63 -13.78
C ASP A 12 1.29 -21.47 -15.15
N GLY A 13 1.47 -20.34 -15.83
CA GLY A 13 0.90 -20.06 -17.15
C GLY A 13 -0.62 -19.83 -17.17
N GLN A 14 -1.24 -19.62 -16.00
CA GLN A 14 -2.69 -19.50 -15.86
C GLN A 14 -3.20 -18.08 -16.12
N ILE A 15 -2.37 -17.07 -15.85
CA ILE A 15 -2.72 -15.66 -16.07
C ILE A 15 -1.61 -14.90 -16.79
N LYS A 16 -1.98 -13.78 -17.40
CA LYS A 16 -1.06 -12.76 -17.90
C LYS A 16 -1.35 -11.45 -17.18
N VAL A 17 -0.35 -10.90 -16.48
CA VAL A 17 -0.46 -9.59 -15.84
C VAL A 17 -0.36 -8.50 -16.91
N LEU A 18 -1.39 -7.64 -17.00
CA LEU A 18 -1.42 -6.51 -17.94
C LEU A 18 -0.87 -5.21 -17.33
N ALA A 19 -1.14 -4.97 -16.05
CA ALA A 19 -0.67 -3.81 -15.34
C ALA A 19 -0.73 -4.03 -13.82
N VAL A 20 0.22 -3.47 -13.10
CA VAL A 20 0.15 -3.21 -11.66
C VAL A 20 -0.34 -1.77 -11.45
N ILE A 21 -1.32 -1.57 -10.56
CA ILE A 21 -1.93 -0.26 -10.29
C ILE A 21 -1.17 0.47 -9.18
N ASN A 22 0.16 0.51 -9.30
CA ASN A 22 1.07 1.21 -8.39
C ASN A 22 1.76 2.38 -9.12
N GLU A 23 2.24 3.36 -8.37
CA GLU A 23 2.99 4.49 -8.93
C GLU A 23 4.34 4.05 -9.52
N ARG A 24 4.97 3.03 -8.92
CA ARG A 24 6.25 2.46 -9.34
C ARG A 24 6.12 0.95 -9.52
N THR A 25 7.04 0.36 -10.27
CA THR A 25 7.13 -1.10 -10.40
C THR A 25 7.33 -1.74 -9.03
N ASP A 26 6.75 -2.93 -8.86
CA ASP A 26 6.89 -3.68 -7.62
C ASP A 26 8.26 -4.39 -7.60
N PRO A 27 9.07 -4.24 -6.54
CA PRO A 27 10.41 -4.84 -6.49
C PRO A 27 10.38 -6.38 -6.53
N PHE A 28 9.26 -7.02 -6.17
CA PHE A 28 9.11 -8.48 -6.21
C PHE A 28 8.64 -9.01 -7.57
N ALA A 29 8.20 -8.12 -8.46
CA ALA A 29 7.86 -8.43 -9.86
C ALA A 29 8.22 -7.25 -10.79
N PRO A 30 9.53 -6.97 -10.98
CA PRO A 30 9.99 -5.81 -11.75
C PRO A 30 9.60 -5.87 -13.23
N ASP A 31 9.33 -7.06 -13.76
CA ASP A 31 8.92 -7.28 -15.15
C ASP A 31 7.44 -6.97 -15.41
N PHE A 32 6.64 -6.77 -14.35
CA PHE A 32 5.23 -6.42 -14.51
C PHE A 32 5.12 -4.90 -14.74
N PRO A 33 4.56 -4.46 -15.88
CA PRO A 33 4.44 -3.03 -16.16
C PRO A 33 3.42 -2.38 -15.21
N THR A 34 3.57 -1.08 -14.94
CA THR A 34 2.52 -0.32 -14.24
C THR A 34 1.47 0.18 -15.24
N ALA A 35 0.30 0.59 -14.76
CA ALA A 35 -0.66 1.31 -15.62
C ALA A 35 -0.04 2.62 -16.14
N LYS A 36 0.67 3.35 -15.27
CA LYS A 36 1.33 4.61 -15.60
C LYS A 36 2.38 4.48 -16.70
N SER A 37 3.21 3.43 -16.68
CA SER A 37 4.24 3.22 -17.72
C SER A 37 3.64 2.95 -19.11
N GLN A 38 2.34 2.67 -19.17
CA GLN A 38 1.58 2.41 -20.40
C GLN A 38 0.67 3.58 -20.79
N GLY A 39 0.82 4.75 -20.14
CA GLY A 39 0.06 5.96 -20.45
C GLY A 39 -1.30 6.07 -19.76
N VAL A 40 -1.63 5.16 -18.83
CA VAL A 40 -2.85 5.22 -18.02
C VAL A 40 -2.50 5.77 -16.64
N ASP A 41 -2.81 7.05 -16.37
CA ASP A 41 -2.44 7.71 -15.11
C ASP A 41 -3.36 7.29 -13.95
N ILE A 42 -3.18 6.05 -13.50
CA ILE A 42 -3.89 5.49 -12.36
C ILE A 42 -2.87 4.84 -11.42
N SER A 43 -2.97 5.15 -10.13
CA SER A 43 -2.24 4.48 -9.04
C SER A 43 -3.17 4.37 -7.84
N PHE A 44 -3.38 3.15 -7.38
CA PHE A 44 -4.29 2.79 -6.31
C PHE A 44 -3.72 1.58 -5.57
N PRO A 45 -2.63 1.78 -4.80
CA PRO A 45 -1.95 0.69 -4.13
C PRO A 45 -2.79 0.16 -2.97
N LEU A 46 -2.73 -1.15 -2.73
CA LEU A 46 -3.35 -1.75 -1.56
C LEU A 46 -2.56 -1.36 -0.30
N VAL A 47 -3.23 -0.77 0.69
CA VAL A 47 -2.62 -0.41 1.99
C VAL A 47 -3.39 -1.06 3.15
N PHE A 48 -2.67 -1.30 4.25
CA PHE A 48 -3.26 -1.66 5.54
C PHE A 48 -3.23 -0.44 6.46
N THR A 49 -4.31 -0.20 7.18
CA THR A 49 -4.43 0.95 8.07
C THR A 49 -5.09 0.57 9.39
N VAL A 50 -4.52 1.06 10.48
CA VAL A 50 -5.10 0.96 11.82
C VAL A 50 -6.00 2.17 12.04
N TYR A 51 -7.26 1.92 12.40
CA TYR A 51 -8.24 2.95 12.70
C TYR A 51 -8.59 2.92 14.19
N GLY A 52 -8.83 4.11 14.75
CA GLY A 52 -9.35 4.29 16.09
C GLY A 52 -10.65 5.09 16.08
N PRO A 53 -11.43 5.08 17.18
CA PRO A 53 -12.63 5.89 17.30
C PRO A 53 -12.30 7.40 17.21
N PRO A 54 -13.29 8.25 16.87
CA PRO A 54 -13.10 9.70 16.96
C PRO A 54 -12.78 10.13 18.39
N ALA A 55 -11.97 11.19 18.52
CA ALA A 55 -11.58 11.77 19.81
C ALA A 55 -10.92 10.78 20.81
N MET A 56 -10.06 9.89 20.30
CA MET A 56 -9.17 9.10 21.16
C MET A 56 -8.33 10.01 22.07
N ASP A 57 -8.04 9.51 23.26
CA ASP A 57 -7.11 10.14 24.20
C ASP A 57 -5.71 10.30 23.58
N GLU A 58 -5.13 11.49 23.72
CA GLU A 58 -3.83 11.83 23.13
C GLU A 58 -2.70 10.92 23.62
N ALA A 59 -2.75 10.44 24.86
CA ALA A 59 -1.76 9.51 25.38
C ALA A 59 -1.83 8.15 24.66
N VAL A 60 -3.03 7.71 24.26
CA VAL A 60 -3.22 6.49 23.48
C VAL A 60 -2.71 6.69 22.05
N VAL A 61 -3.00 7.83 21.42
CA VAL A 61 -2.47 8.16 20.09
C VAL A 61 -0.93 8.17 20.12
N SER A 62 -0.32 8.81 21.11
CA SER A 62 1.13 8.85 21.28
C SER A 62 1.73 7.45 21.52
N ALA A 63 1.02 6.55 22.19
CA ALA A 63 1.46 5.17 22.36
C ALA A 63 1.52 4.44 21.00
N PHE A 64 0.51 4.61 20.15
CA PHE A 64 0.52 4.04 18.79
C PHE A 64 1.62 4.64 17.91
N GLU A 65 1.87 5.95 18.00
CA GLU A 65 2.98 6.58 17.27
C GLU A 65 4.33 5.96 17.63
N LYS A 66 4.57 5.70 18.91
CA LYS A 66 5.79 5.03 19.38
C LYS A 66 5.90 3.60 18.85
N VAL A 67 4.80 2.85 18.83
CA VAL A 67 4.78 1.49 18.27
C VAL A 67 5.09 1.52 16.77
N LEU A 68 4.45 2.40 16.01
CA LEU A 68 4.70 2.54 14.57
C LEU A 68 6.13 2.98 14.28
N ALA A 69 6.70 3.89 15.08
CA ALA A 69 8.09 4.29 14.96
C ALA A 69 9.06 3.13 15.26
N ALA A 70 8.76 2.32 16.28
CA ALA A 70 9.55 1.13 16.59
C ALA A 70 9.47 0.10 15.46
N MET A 71 8.28 -0.18 14.93
CA MET A 71 8.09 -1.08 13.78
C MET A 71 8.86 -0.60 12.54
N LYS A 72 8.84 0.71 12.27
CA LYS A 72 9.57 1.30 11.15
C LYS A 72 11.09 1.15 11.27
N ALA A 73 11.61 1.13 12.50
CA ALA A 73 13.03 0.97 12.79
C ALA A 73 13.44 -0.51 12.96
N ASP A 74 12.49 -1.43 13.01
CA ASP A 74 12.74 -2.85 13.25
C ASP A 74 13.10 -3.59 11.94
N PRO A 75 14.35 -4.07 11.79
CA PRO A 75 14.76 -4.83 10.61
C PRO A 75 14.08 -6.20 10.53
N GLU A 76 13.71 -6.82 11.65
CA GLU A 76 13.00 -8.11 11.64
C GLU A 76 11.57 -7.93 11.10
N PHE A 77 10.90 -6.84 11.48
CA PHE A 77 9.61 -6.47 10.91
C PHE A 77 9.70 -6.25 9.39
N SER A 78 10.70 -5.50 8.94
CA SER A 78 10.92 -5.25 7.51
C SER A 78 11.18 -6.56 6.75
N ALA A 79 12.05 -7.42 7.27
CA ALA A 79 12.34 -8.72 6.67
C ALA A 79 11.12 -9.66 6.63
N ALA A 80 10.27 -9.61 7.67
CA ALA A 80 9.04 -10.39 7.71
C ALA A 80 8.04 -9.96 6.62
N LEU A 81 7.90 -8.65 6.39
CA LEU A 81 7.09 -8.13 5.29
C LEU A 81 7.64 -8.53 3.92
N GLU A 82 8.95 -8.40 3.72
CA GLU A 82 9.61 -8.75 2.46
C GLU A 82 9.51 -10.25 2.16
N LYS A 83 9.56 -11.12 3.18
CA LYS A 83 9.30 -12.57 3.03
C LYS A 83 7.89 -12.86 2.51
N GLY A 84 6.92 -12.02 2.88
CA GLY A 84 5.56 -12.03 2.34
C GLY A 84 5.41 -11.30 1.01
N ALA A 85 6.52 -10.83 0.41
CA ALA A 85 6.54 -9.97 -0.77
C ALA A 85 5.61 -8.76 -0.62
N GLN A 86 5.71 -8.10 0.54
CA GLN A 86 5.11 -6.82 0.84
C GLN A 86 6.22 -5.77 0.95
N VAL A 87 6.04 -4.63 0.30
CA VAL A 87 6.98 -3.51 0.38
C VAL A 87 6.83 -2.84 1.75
N PRO A 88 7.88 -2.79 2.59
CA PRO A 88 7.80 -2.13 3.88
C PRO A 88 7.50 -0.64 3.73
N ALA A 89 6.36 -0.20 4.27
CA ALA A 89 5.95 1.20 4.27
C ALA A 89 5.10 1.48 5.52
N VAL A 90 5.75 1.98 6.58
CA VAL A 90 5.07 2.37 7.82
C VAL A 90 4.86 3.89 7.83
N ARG A 91 3.60 4.28 8.00
CA ARG A 91 3.17 5.69 8.11
C ARG A 91 2.72 6.00 9.52
N GLY A 92 3.03 7.20 9.99
CA GLY A 92 2.45 7.74 11.23
C GLY A 92 0.99 8.20 11.03
N PRO A 93 0.30 8.67 12.08
CA PRO A 93 -1.10 9.12 11.99
C PRO A 93 -1.32 10.24 10.98
N ALA A 94 -0.52 11.30 11.01
CA ALA A 94 -0.65 12.44 10.10
C ALA A 94 -0.40 12.05 8.63
N GLU A 95 0.63 11.24 8.38
CA GLU A 95 0.95 10.71 7.05
C GLU A 95 -0.18 9.81 6.52
N THR A 96 -0.76 8.99 7.39
CA THR A 96 -1.88 8.11 7.07
C THR A 96 -3.13 8.92 6.73
N ALA A 97 -3.47 9.93 7.52
CA ALA A 97 -4.60 10.81 7.25
C ALA A 97 -4.45 11.53 5.90
N GLY A 98 -3.26 12.06 5.61
CA GLY A 98 -2.96 12.70 4.33
C GLY A 98 -3.03 11.74 3.13
N PHE A 99 -2.60 10.49 3.31
CA PHE A 99 -2.72 9.45 2.28
C PHE A 99 -4.19 9.11 1.99
N LEU A 100 -4.98 8.81 3.03
CA LEU A 100 -6.38 8.42 2.89
C LEU A 100 -7.25 9.55 2.33
N ALA A 101 -6.96 10.82 2.66
CA ALA A 101 -7.67 11.94 2.07
C ALA A 101 -7.49 12.01 0.55
N LYS A 102 -6.26 11.81 0.05
CA LYS A 102 -5.97 11.76 -1.39
C LYS A 102 -6.61 10.55 -2.06
N GLU A 103 -6.56 9.40 -1.39
CA GLU A 103 -7.18 8.16 -1.88
C GLU A 103 -8.70 8.30 -2.00
N LEU A 104 -9.36 8.91 -1.00
CA LEU A 104 -10.78 9.19 -1.02
C LEU A 104 -11.18 10.14 -2.17
N GLU A 105 -10.41 11.21 -2.38
CA GLU A 105 -10.64 12.13 -3.50
C GLU A 105 -10.51 11.42 -4.85
N PHE A 106 -9.49 10.56 -4.99
CA PHE A 106 -9.34 9.74 -6.18
C PHE A 106 -10.55 8.81 -6.40
N VAL A 107 -11.01 8.10 -5.36
CA VAL A 107 -12.19 7.21 -5.46
C VAL A 107 -13.45 7.98 -5.85
N LYS A 108 -13.70 9.15 -5.26
CA LYS A 108 -14.83 10.01 -5.64
C LYS A 108 -14.78 10.42 -7.11
N SER A 109 -13.60 10.75 -7.62
CA SER A 109 -13.43 11.11 -9.04
C SER A 109 -13.87 9.99 -10.00
N LEU A 110 -13.70 8.72 -9.60
CA LEU A 110 -14.08 7.56 -10.40
C LEU A 110 -15.59 7.27 -10.36
N MET A 111 -16.26 7.66 -9.28
CA MET A 111 -17.69 7.43 -9.08
C MET A 111 -18.58 8.51 -9.72
N GLY A 112 -17.99 9.43 -10.51
CA GLY A 112 -18.72 10.53 -11.14
C GLY A 112 -19.17 11.59 -10.14
N GLY A 113 -18.37 11.84 -9.09
CA GLY A 113 -18.68 12.79 -8.02
C GLY A 113 -19.11 14.17 -8.53
N GLU A 114 -20.09 14.75 -7.84
CA GLU A 114 -20.65 16.10 -8.04
C GLU A 114 -19.59 17.21 -8.13
#